data_AF-A0A417L9D5-F1
#
_entry.id   AF-A0A417L9D5-F1
#
_cell.length_a   1.000
_cell.length_b   1.000
_cell.length_c   1.000
_cell.angle_alpha   90.00
_cell.angle_beta   90.00
_cell.angle_gamma   90.00
#
_symmetry.space_group_name_H-M   'P 1'
#
loop_
_entity.id
_entity.type
_entity.pdbx_description
1 polymer ?
#
loop_
_entity_poly.entity_id
_entity_poly.type
_entity_poly.pdbx_seq_one_letter_code
_entity_poly.pdbx_strand_id
1 'polypeptide(L)'
;MNMEINNSLHLSIKRLPIFVFFCLICGLVHAENTPWDGGIAKAIANEEGGNGQDVNQPILIATAEELAYLAQQTNAGGKELELTNGDKISEYTNFQDLYFQLTEDIDLNNKKY
;
A
#
# COMPACT_ATOMS: atom_id res chain seq x y z
N MET A 1 54.93 -30.88 -22.71
CA MET A 1 53.47 -30.93 -22.54
C MET A 1 53.02 -29.53 -22.14
N ASN A 2 52.63 -28.71 -23.13
CA ASN A 2 52.18 -27.34 -22.87
C ASN A 2 50.73 -27.38 -22.38
N MET A 3 50.48 -26.91 -21.16
CA MET A 3 49.13 -26.62 -20.69
C MET A 3 48.67 -25.31 -21.33
N GLU A 4 47.72 -25.40 -22.26
CA GLU A 4 46.95 -24.24 -22.70
C GLU A 4 46.02 -23.81 -21.57
N ILE A 5 46.30 -22.65 -20.97
CA ILE A 5 45.41 -22.03 -20.00
C ILE A 5 44.22 -21.45 -20.77
N ASN A 6 43.11 -22.15 -20.70
CA ASN A 6 41.83 -21.83 -21.29
C ASN A 6 41.27 -20.52 -20.71
N ASN A 7 41.39 -19.44 -21.51
CA ASN A 7 41.02 -18.06 -21.20
C ASN A 7 39.57 -17.87 -20.71
N SER A 8 38.69 -18.83 -21.01
CA SER A 8 37.30 -18.90 -20.53
C SER A 8 37.20 -19.03 -18.99
N LEU A 9 38.09 -19.81 -18.37
CA LEU A 9 38.07 -20.03 -16.91
C LEU A 9 38.49 -18.75 -16.15
N HIS A 10 39.49 -18.05 -16.68
CA HIS A 10 40.01 -16.80 -16.11
C HIS A 10 39.02 -15.63 -16.24
N LEU A 11 38.21 -15.61 -17.29
CA LEU A 11 37.16 -14.60 -17.49
C LEU A 11 35.93 -14.86 -16.59
N SER A 12 35.62 -16.12 -16.29
CA SER A 12 34.51 -16.51 -15.41
C SER A 12 34.80 -16.19 -13.94
N ILE A 13 36.01 -16.49 -13.45
CA ILE A 13 36.44 -16.20 -12.07
C ILE A 13 36.44 -14.69 -11.77
N LYS A 14 36.74 -13.83 -12.75
CA LYS A 14 36.71 -12.36 -12.60
C LYS A 14 35.31 -11.76 -12.55
N ARG A 15 34.30 -12.44 -13.09
CA ARG A 15 32.90 -11.94 -13.17
C ARG A 15 32.04 -12.38 -11.98
N LEU A 16 32.38 -13.51 -11.37
CA LEU A 16 31.70 -14.06 -10.19
C LEU A 16 31.65 -13.09 -8.99
N PRO A 17 32.72 -12.38 -8.59
CA PRO A 17 32.64 -11.46 -7.44
C PRO A 17 31.78 -10.22 -7.72
N ILE A 18 31.71 -9.75 -8.97
CA ILE A 18 30.87 -8.61 -9.37
C ILE A 18 29.39 -8.98 -9.27
N PHE A 19 29.03 -10.19 -9.70
CA PHE A 19 27.66 -10.70 -9.60
C PHE A 19 27.22 -10.90 -8.14
N VAL A 20 28.10 -11.43 -7.29
CA VAL A 20 27.83 -11.60 -5.86
C VAL A 20 27.66 -10.24 -5.17
N PHE A 21 28.50 -9.25 -5.49
CA PHE A 21 28.41 -7.90 -4.94
C PHE A 21 27.12 -7.18 -5.38
N PHE A 22 26.70 -7.35 -6.64
CA PHE A 22 25.46 -6.79 -7.16
C PHE A 22 24.20 -7.42 -6.53
N CYS A 23 24.21 -8.72 -6.23
CA CYS A 23 23.12 -9.36 -5.47
C CYS A 23 23.04 -8.88 -4.02
N LEU A 24 24.18 -8.56 -3.39
CA LEU A 24 24.24 -8.15 -1.98
C LEU A 24 23.69 -6.74 -1.74
N ILE A 25 23.83 -5.83 -2.71
CA ILE A 25 23.31 -4.46 -2.61
C ILE A 25 21.81 -4.35 -2.89
N CYS A 26 21.21 -5.28 -3.65
CA CYS A 26 19.79 -5.26 -3.98
C CYS A 26 18.88 -5.66 -2.80
N GLY A 27 19.40 -6.37 -1.80
CA GLY A 27 18.62 -6.89 -0.67
C GLY A 27 18.47 -5.97 0.54
N LEU A 28 19.12 -4.80 0.56
CA LEU A 28 19.24 -3.96 1.76
C LEU A 28 18.33 -2.72 1.78
N VAL A 29 17.57 -2.46 0.73
CA VAL A 29 16.54 -1.41 0.75
C VAL A 29 15.20 -2.05 1.09
N HIS A 30 14.94 -2.21 2.39
CA HIS A 30 13.58 -2.38 2.88
C HIS A 30 13.01 -0.98 3.14
N ALA A 31 12.00 -0.58 2.35
CA ALA A 31 11.21 0.58 2.70
C ALA A 31 10.54 0.30 4.05
N GLU A 32 10.85 1.11 5.06
CA GLU A 32 10.13 1.08 6.32
C GLU A 32 8.72 1.65 6.05
N ASN A 33 7.73 0.76 5.87
CA ASN A 33 6.33 1.17 5.91
C ASN A 33 5.95 1.44 7.36
N THR A 34 6.43 2.54 7.95
CA THR A 34 5.92 2.99 9.24
C THR A 34 4.45 3.35 9.05
N PRO A 35 3.51 2.69 9.75
CA PRO A 35 2.11 3.07 9.70
C PRO A 35 1.95 4.53 10.10
N TRP A 36 0.94 5.21 9.55
CA TRP A 36 0.57 6.53 10.01
C TRP A 36 0.25 6.47 11.51
N ASP A 37 0.83 7.38 12.30
CA ASP A 37 0.83 7.40 13.76
C ASP A 37 -0.21 8.38 14.34
N GLY A 38 -1.14 8.87 13.52
CA GLY A 38 -2.31 9.63 13.96
C GLY A 38 -3.44 8.73 14.47
N GLY A 39 -4.54 9.35 14.93
CA GLY A 39 -5.77 8.64 15.31
C GLY A 39 -6.39 7.90 14.11
N ILE A 40 -7.04 6.77 14.35
CA ILE A 40 -7.68 5.98 13.29
C ILE A 40 -9.18 5.90 13.57
N ALA A 41 -10.01 6.17 12.56
CA ALA A 41 -11.45 6.01 12.67
C ALA A 41 -11.82 4.53 12.77
N LYS A 42 -13.00 4.22 13.30
CA LYS A 42 -13.51 2.85 13.33
C LYS A 42 -14.49 2.56 12.18
N ALA A 43 -15.05 3.62 11.61
CA ALA A 43 -16.05 3.58 10.56
C ALA A 43 -15.96 4.89 9.75
N ILE A 44 -16.52 4.89 8.55
CA ILE A 44 -16.63 6.07 7.68
C ILE A 44 -18.01 6.70 7.85
N ALA A 45 -18.08 8.02 7.99
CA ALA A 45 -19.34 8.75 8.13
C ALA A 45 -20.19 8.66 6.86
N ASN A 46 -19.56 8.83 5.69
CA ASN A 46 -20.20 8.83 4.38
C ASN A 46 -21.45 9.72 4.35
N GLU A 47 -21.32 11.01 4.64
CA GLU A 47 -22.44 11.90 4.96
C GLU A 47 -23.55 11.96 3.89
N GLU A 48 -23.19 11.77 2.61
CA GLU A 48 -24.15 11.73 1.49
C GLU A 48 -24.66 10.32 1.14
N GLY A 49 -24.17 9.28 1.83
CA GLY A 49 -24.68 7.91 1.71
C GLY A 49 -24.37 7.21 0.39
N GLY A 50 -23.36 7.67 -0.37
CA GLY A 50 -22.97 7.03 -1.63
C GLY A 50 -22.45 5.61 -1.41
N ASN A 51 -22.87 4.66 -2.26
CA ASN A 51 -22.52 3.25 -2.12
C ASN A 51 -21.22 2.86 -2.83
N GLY A 52 -20.57 3.80 -3.50
CA GLY A 52 -19.32 3.63 -4.21
C GLY A 52 -19.44 2.90 -5.55
N GLN A 53 -20.63 2.49 -6.00
CA GLN A 53 -20.79 1.71 -7.23
C GLN A 53 -20.77 2.56 -8.51
N ASP A 54 -20.86 3.88 -8.37
CA ASP A 54 -20.84 4.84 -9.47
C ASP A 54 -20.08 6.11 -9.06
N VAL A 55 -19.47 6.79 -10.05
CA VAL A 55 -18.71 8.03 -9.84
C VAL A 55 -19.57 9.17 -9.27
N ASN A 56 -20.88 9.15 -9.49
CA ASN A 56 -21.81 10.14 -8.95
C ASN A 56 -22.36 9.75 -7.57
N GLN A 57 -22.03 8.54 -7.08
CA GLN A 57 -22.39 8.04 -5.76
C GLN A 57 -21.16 7.46 -5.03
N PRO A 58 -20.05 8.21 -4.91
CA PRO A 58 -18.85 7.73 -4.27
C PRO A 58 -19.04 7.60 -2.75
N ILE A 59 -18.22 6.77 -2.12
CA ILE A 59 -18.08 6.75 -0.66
C ILE A 59 -17.24 7.95 -0.26
N LEU A 60 -17.79 8.82 0.57
CA LEU A 60 -17.12 10.05 0.98
C LEU A 60 -16.14 9.83 2.13
N ILE A 61 -14.95 10.42 2.01
CA ILE A 61 -13.90 10.44 3.03
C ILE A 61 -13.63 11.90 3.40
N ALA A 62 -13.89 12.27 4.64
CA ALA A 62 -13.81 13.65 5.10
C ALA A 62 -12.60 13.92 6.01
N THR A 63 -12.04 12.89 6.62
CA THR A 63 -11.00 13.05 7.64
C THR A 63 -9.77 12.17 7.39
N ALA A 64 -8.65 12.58 7.99
CA ALA A 64 -7.41 11.79 7.96
C ALA A 64 -7.61 10.43 8.65
N GLU A 65 -8.38 10.40 9.73
CA GLU A 65 -8.72 9.20 10.48
C GLU A 65 -9.53 8.19 9.65
N GLU A 66 -10.49 8.67 8.84
CA GLU A 66 -11.25 7.85 7.88
C GLU A 66 -10.39 7.34 6.72
N LEU A 67 -9.51 8.19 6.17
CA LEU A 67 -8.59 7.78 5.11
C LEU A 67 -7.61 6.70 5.60
N ALA A 68 -7.11 6.84 6.83
CA ALA A 68 -6.27 5.84 7.45
C ALA A 68 -7.01 4.53 7.73
N TYR A 69 -8.26 4.62 8.17
CA TYR A 69 -9.11 3.44 8.32
C TYR A 69 -9.30 2.72 6.97
N LEU A 70 -9.62 3.45 5.89
CA LEU A 70 -9.70 2.88 4.54
C LEU A 70 -8.40 2.17 4.14
N ALA A 71 -7.24 2.82 4.35
CA ALA A 71 -5.94 2.23 4.04
C ALA A 71 -5.66 0.95 4.85
N GLN A 72 -6.02 0.91 6.14
CA GLN A 72 -5.88 -0.29 6.96
C GLN A 72 -6.75 -1.44 6.46
N GLN A 73 -8.01 -1.15 6.14
CA GLN A 73 -8.92 -2.17 5.64
C GLN A 73 -8.46 -2.69 4.28
N THR A 74 -7.97 -1.82 3.39
CA THR A 74 -7.35 -2.23 2.12
C THR A 74 -6.14 -3.14 2.35
N ASN A 75 -5.26 -2.79 3.29
CA ASN A 75 -4.09 -3.61 3.64
C ASN A 75 -4.48 -4.96 4.30
N ALA A 76 -5.64 -5.03 4.95
CA ALA A 76 -6.22 -6.26 5.48
C ALA A 76 -6.95 -7.11 4.42
N GLY A 77 -6.84 -6.75 3.13
CA GLY A 77 -7.45 -7.43 1.99
C GLY A 77 -8.77 -6.82 1.51
N GLY A 78 -9.17 -5.67 2.06
CA GLY A 78 -10.35 -4.89 1.70
C GLY A 78 -11.65 -5.68 1.69
N LYS A 79 -11.90 -6.47 2.75
CA LYS A 79 -13.05 -7.37 2.86
C LYS A 79 -14.32 -6.67 3.35
N GLU A 80 -14.15 -5.70 4.25
CA GLU A 80 -15.24 -5.01 4.91
C GLU A 80 -14.83 -3.59 5.29
N LEU A 81 -15.74 -2.66 5.14
CA LEU A 81 -15.63 -1.27 5.54
C LEU A 81 -16.88 -0.90 6.33
N GLU A 82 -16.73 -0.54 7.60
CA GLU A 82 -17.85 -0.14 8.45
C GLU A 82 -18.25 1.31 8.19
N LEU A 83 -19.55 1.57 8.15
CA LEU A 83 -20.13 2.90 8.08
C LEU A 83 -20.73 3.31 9.42
N THR A 84 -20.71 4.60 9.73
CA THR A 84 -21.16 5.12 11.03
C THR A 84 -22.64 4.88 11.30
N ASN A 85 -23.44 4.75 10.24
CA ASN A 85 -24.86 4.39 10.31
C ASN A 85 -25.11 2.90 10.66
N GLY A 86 -24.05 2.09 10.80
CA GLY A 86 -24.11 0.66 11.07
C GLY A 86 -24.12 -0.23 9.83
N ASP A 87 -24.17 0.36 8.63
CA ASP A 87 -24.04 -0.38 7.38
C ASP A 87 -22.60 -0.83 7.16
N LYS A 88 -22.44 -1.82 6.27
CA LYS A 88 -21.15 -2.41 5.93
C LYS A 88 -21.03 -2.51 4.41
N ILE A 89 -19.87 -2.11 3.89
CA ILE A 89 -19.50 -2.38 2.50
C ILE A 89 -18.59 -3.61 2.51
N SER A 90 -19.12 -4.71 2.00
CA SER A 90 -18.47 -6.03 1.97
C SER A 90 -18.61 -6.67 0.58
N GLU A 91 -18.07 -7.88 0.41
CA GLU A 91 -18.09 -8.64 -0.86
C GLU A 91 -17.16 -8.11 -1.97
N TYR A 92 -16.36 -7.10 -1.67
CA TYR A 92 -15.31 -6.61 -2.55
C TYR A 92 -13.95 -7.20 -2.15
N THR A 93 -13.07 -7.41 -3.12
CA THR A 93 -11.67 -7.75 -2.86
C THR A 93 -10.83 -6.50 -3.00
N ASN A 94 -10.13 -6.07 -1.94
CA ASN A 94 -9.37 -4.82 -1.92
C ASN A 94 -10.21 -3.59 -2.32
N PHE A 95 -11.52 -3.60 -2.09
CA PHE A 95 -12.45 -2.54 -2.53
C PHE A 95 -12.38 -2.21 -4.03
N GLN A 96 -12.03 -3.20 -4.87
CA GLN A 96 -12.06 -3.03 -6.33
C GLN A 96 -13.45 -2.60 -6.81
N ASP A 97 -13.46 -1.81 -7.90
CA ASP A 97 -14.67 -1.27 -8.54
C ASP A 97 -15.51 -0.32 -7.67
N LEU A 98 -14.99 0.09 -6.51
CA LEU A 98 -15.60 1.14 -5.69
C LEU A 98 -14.94 2.50 -5.91
N TYR A 99 -15.77 3.53 -5.95
CA TYR A 99 -15.38 4.93 -6.03
C TYR A 99 -15.36 5.57 -4.64
N PHE A 100 -14.25 6.21 -4.32
CA PHE A 100 -14.06 7.01 -3.12
C PHE A 100 -13.78 8.45 -3.52
N GLN A 101 -14.30 9.41 -2.76
CA GLN A 101 -14.05 10.82 -3.00
C GLN A 101 -13.64 11.50 -1.69
N LEU A 102 -12.56 12.27 -1.74
CA LEU A 102 -12.21 13.18 -0.65
C LEU A 102 -13.12 14.40 -0.71
N THR A 103 -13.75 14.76 0.39
CA THR A 103 -14.65 15.93 0.44
C THR A 103 -13.89 17.23 0.63
N GLU A 104 -12.72 17.17 1.28
CA GLU A 104 -11.84 18.30 1.56
C GLU A 104 -10.37 17.88 1.46
N ASP A 105 -9.46 18.85 1.57
CA ASP A 105 -8.03 18.58 1.69
C ASP A 105 -7.72 17.84 3.00
N ILE A 106 -7.06 16.67 2.90
CA ILE A 106 -6.69 15.85 4.06
C ILE A 106 -5.24 16.11 4.45
N ASP A 107 -5.04 16.73 5.62
CA ASP A 107 -3.71 16.91 6.21
C ASP A 107 -3.33 15.73 7.11
N LEU A 108 -2.40 14.88 6.63
CA LEU A 108 -1.86 13.75 7.38
C LEU A 108 -0.79 14.16 8.43
N ASN A 109 -0.36 15.43 8.44
CA ASN A 109 0.62 15.94 9.41
C ASN A 109 -0.05 16.47 10.68
N ASN A 110 -1.31 16.91 10.59
CA ASN A 110 -2.07 17.44 11.72
C ASN A 110 -2.71 16.29 12.53
N LYS A 111 -1.84 15.53 13.20
CA LYS A 111 -2.22 14.36 14.01
C LYS A 111 -3.08 14.79 15.19
N LYS A 112 -4.33 14.34 15.23
CA LYS A 112 -5.12 14.34 16.47
C LYS A 112 -4.75 13.10 17.28
N TYR A 113 -4.39 13.32 18.54
CA TYR A 113 -3.97 12.30 19.51
C TYR A 113 -5.10 11.97 20.49
#